data_AF-A0A968SR92-F1
#
_entry.id   AF-A0A968SR92-F1
#
_cell.length_a   1.000
_cell.length_b   1.000
_cell.length_c   1.000
_cell.angle_alpha   90.00
_cell.angle_beta   90.00
_cell.angle_gamma   90.00
#
_symmetry.space_group_name_H-M   'P 1'
#
loop_
_entity.id
_entity.type
_entity.pdbx_description
1 polymer ?
#
loop_
_entity_poly.entity_id
_entity_poly.type
_entity_poly.pdbx_seq_one_letter_code
_entity_poly.pdbx_strand_id
1 'polypeptide(L)'
;MNLVLLAQEPLITHYGAAESTRIGAALDALITARSAAGIVSQRYDPERGLPALGVAPAALQEAALVAQLRAIDIALRERHMSLASLLIVGGPALIPFGRLLSPLADRDGPLLSDCSYALASPGVPLSAWAVGRMPDANPPWPGLLLAQLEAAYAQHHRPRPRIGDIVGFSSAQWQDVSAAALKAAPGARVLLAPPADAAMLAAILNPRLVVCNLHGVREAAAWYGQLPGRWRVCGGPPPRRCRCVTTNGLVQPGLLRWTHCPPADNGVGAAGERCDNVYLQPGVDLRRDRAPSGESDLLVAGFVAALAQPGISAGNALRSAQAHMLRNVLSTRGRLDGAETKTLLSFLLYGDPTLEV
;
A
#
# COMPACT_ATOMS: atom_id res chain seq x y z
N MET A 1 -0.14 6.08 19.41
CA MET A 1 0.84 4.96 19.44
C MET A 1 0.84 4.28 18.08
N ASN A 2 2.01 3.90 17.57
CA ASN A 2 2.14 3.13 16.33
C ASN A 2 2.50 1.68 16.66
N LEU A 3 1.91 0.71 15.97
CA LEU A 3 2.24 -0.71 16.14
C LEU A 3 3.06 -1.22 14.96
N VAL A 4 4.04 -2.06 15.25
CA VAL A 4 4.79 -2.84 14.25
C VAL A 4 4.51 -4.32 14.51
N LEU A 5 3.67 -4.90 13.65
CA LEU A 5 3.20 -6.28 13.74
C LEU A 5 4.23 -7.23 13.12
N LEU A 6 4.77 -8.12 13.95
CA LEU A 6 5.59 -9.25 13.53
C LEU A 6 5.18 -10.48 14.35
N ALA A 7 4.73 -11.55 13.69
CA ALA A 7 4.41 -12.80 14.37
C ALA A 7 5.66 -13.68 14.48
N GLN A 8 6.15 -13.87 15.70
CA GLN A 8 7.48 -14.45 15.94
C GLN A 8 7.55 -15.94 15.56
N GLU A 9 6.58 -16.74 16.00
CA GLU A 9 6.58 -18.20 15.78
C GLU A 9 6.37 -18.57 14.30
N PRO A 10 5.44 -17.95 13.54
CA PRO A 10 5.35 -18.13 12.10
C PRO A 10 6.64 -17.73 11.40
N LEU A 11 7.30 -16.65 11.81
CA LEU A 11 8.54 -16.20 11.19
C LEU A 11 9.67 -17.22 11.38
N ILE A 12 9.80 -17.80 12.58
CA ILE A 12 10.75 -18.89 12.86
C ILE A 12 10.41 -20.11 12.02
N THR A 13 9.13 -20.48 11.93
CA THR A 13 8.68 -21.63 11.13
C THR A 13 8.94 -21.43 9.63
N HIS A 14 8.80 -20.19 9.15
CA HIS A 14 8.87 -19.87 7.72
C HIS A 14 10.30 -19.67 7.21
N TYR A 15 11.20 -19.06 8.00
CA TYR A 15 12.59 -18.78 7.58
C TYR A 15 13.68 -19.40 8.46
N GLY A 16 13.32 -19.98 9.59
CA GLY A 16 14.26 -20.46 10.61
C GLY A 16 14.63 -19.40 11.65
N ALA A 17 15.15 -19.86 12.79
CA ALA A 17 15.46 -19.03 13.94
C ALA A 17 16.53 -17.94 13.68
N ALA A 18 17.54 -18.26 12.85
CA ALA A 18 18.62 -17.32 12.52
C ALA A 18 18.10 -16.11 11.74
N GLU A 19 17.32 -16.34 10.68
CA GLU A 19 16.73 -15.26 9.87
C GLU A 19 15.67 -14.49 10.64
N SER A 20 14.85 -15.18 11.45
CA SER A 20 13.90 -14.54 12.36
C SER A 20 14.58 -13.58 13.34
N THR A 21 15.75 -13.96 13.87
CA THR A 21 16.56 -13.09 14.75
C THR A 21 17.06 -11.85 14.00
N ARG A 22 17.55 -12.02 12.77
CA ARG A 22 18.03 -10.90 11.94
C ARG A 22 16.91 -9.91 11.59
N ILE A 23 15.75 -10.42 11.19
CA ILE A 23 14.56 -9.60 10.90
C ILE A 23 14.10 -8.88 12.17
N GLY A 24 14.08 -9.56 13.31
CA GLY A 24 13.77 -8.97 14.61
C GLY A 24 14.69 -7.80 14.96
N ALA A 25 16.00 -7.97 14.79
CA ALA A 25 16.99 -6.92 15.06
C ALA A 25 16.84 -5.71 14.11
N ALA A 26 16.58 -5.95 12.82
CA ALA A 26 16.32 -4.88 11.85
C ALA A 26 15.05 -4.09 12.18
N LEU A 27 13.99 -4.77 12.66
CA LEU A 27 12.77 -4.14 13.14
C LEU A 27 13.01 -3.28 14.38
N ASP A 28 13.79 -3.77 15.34
CA ASP A 28 14.12 -3.01 16.55
C ASP A 28 14.97 -1.76 16.23
N ALA A 29 15.86 -1.85 15.24
CA ALA A 29 16.60 -0.70 14.71
C ALA A 29 15.66 0.34 14.06
N LEU A 30 14.67 -0.09 13.27
CA LEU A 30 13.64 0.79 12.71
C LEU A 30 12.81 1.47 13.81
N ILE A 31 12.37 0.73 14.84
CA ILE A 31 11.64 1.30 15.98
C ILE A 31 12.48 2.37 16.70
N THR A 32 13.78 2.12 16.88
CA THR A 32 14.71 3.08 17.49
C THR A 32 14.84 4.35 16.64
N ALA A 33 14.99 4.21 15.32
CA ALA A 33 15.06 5.35 14.40
C ALA A 33 13.76 6.18 14.42
N ARG A 34 12.60 5.51 14.42
CA ARG A 34 11.29 6.16 14.58
C ARG A 34 11.18 6.93 15.89
N SER A 35 11.64 6.35 17.00
CA SER A 35 11.63 7.03 18.29
C SER A 35 12.50 8.28 18.29
N ALA A 36 13.67 8.25 17.64
CA ALA A 36 14.53 9.43 17.48
C ALA A 36 13.86 10.52 16.62
N ALA A 37 12.98 10.14 15.70
CA ALA A 37 12.13 11.05 14.92
C ALA A 37 10.82 11.45 15.64
N GLY A 38 10.62 11.08 16.91
CA GLY A 38 9.42 11.38 17.68
C GLY A 38 8.20 10.48 17.40
N ILE A 39 8.39 9.40 16.63
CA ILE A 39 7.34 8.45 16.25
C ILE A 39 7.34 7.28 17.24
N VAL A 40 6.54 7.40 18.31
CA VAL A 40 6.41 6.35 19.34
C VAL A 40 5.81 5.08 18.73
N SER A 41 6.63 4.04 18.62
CA SER A 41 6.28 2.75 18.04
C SER A 41 6.50 1.61 19.03
N GLN A 42 5.61 0.61 19.01
CA GLN A 42 5.71 -0.59 19.84
C GLN A 42 5.63 -1.84 18.97
N ARG A 43 6.50 -2.82 19.26
CA ARG A 43 6.42 -4.16 18.67
C ARG A 43 5.15 -4.86 19.14
N TYR A 44 4.47 -5.50 18.21
CA TYR A 44 3.21 -6.19 18.46
C TYR A 44 3.27 -7.58 17.83
N ASP A 45 3.09 -8.59 18.66
CA ASP A 45 2.93 -9.98 18.24
C ASP A 45 1.51 -10.41 18.66
N PRO A 46 0.59 -10.67 17.71
CA PRO A 46 -0.78 -11.05 18.01
C PRO A 46 -0.88 -12.25 18.96
N GLU A 47 0.02 -13.23 18.83
CA GLU A 47 0.03 -14.46 19.63
C GLU A 47 0.56 -14.23 21.06
N ARG A 48 1.10 -13.05 21.34
CA ARG A 48 1.50 -12.61 22.68
C ARG A 48 0.56 -11.55 23.27
N GLY A 49 -0.30 -10.96 22.45
CA GLY A 49 -1.16 -9.85 22.84
C GLY A 49 -0.39 -8.59 23.20
N LEU A 50 -1.01 -7.71 23.98
CA LEU A 50 -0.39 -6.51 24.55
C LEU A 50 -0.76 -6.41 26.04
N PRO A 51 -0.04 -7.13 26.93
CA PRO A 51 -0.33 -7.15 28.37
C PRO A 51 -0.31 -5.77 29.02
N ALA A 52 0.56 -4.86 28.55
CA ALA A 52 0.61 -3.48 29.02
C ALA A 52 -0.72 -2.71 28.83
N LEU A 53 -1.55 -3.15 27.87
CA LEU A 53 -2.89 -2.64 27.58
C LEU A 53 -4.01 -3.57 28.08
N GLY A 54 -3.67 -4.69 28.72
CA GLY A 54 -4.65 -5.71 29.13
C GLY A 54 -5.26 -6.51 27.98
N VAL A 55 -4.66 -6.46 26.78
CA VAL A 55 -5.18 -7.17 25.60
C VAL A 55 -4.57 -8.57 25.53
N ALA A 56 -5.43 -9.58 25.56
CA ALA A 56 -5.05 -10.99 25.51
C ALA A 56 -4.47 -11.40 24.13
N PRO A 57 -3.66 -12.48 24.08
CA PRO A 57 -3.27 -13.14 22.83
C PRO A 57 -4.44 -13.48 21.91
N ALA A 58 -4.17 -13.51 20.60
CA ALA A 58 -5.12 -13.93 19.58
C ALA A 58 -4.44 -14.80 18.53
N ALA A 59 -5.21 -15.71 17.92
CA ALA A 59 -4.74 -16.50 16.80
C ALA A 59 -4.49 -15.60 15.58
N LEU A 60 -3.57 -16.02 14.70
CA LEU A 60 -3.29 -15.37 13.41
C LEU A 60 -4.36 -15.68 12.36
N GLN A 61 -5.60 -15.40 12.72
CA GLN A 61 -6.78 -15.55 11.88
C GLN A 61 -7.41 -14.18 11.69
N GLU A 62 -7.98 -13.95 10.51
CA GLU A 62 -8.46 -12.64 10.08
C GLU A 62 -9.41 -11.99 11.09
N ALA A 63 -10.44 -12.71 11.53
CA ALA A 63 -11.42 -12.21 12.49
C ALA A 63 -10.81 -11.94 13.89
N ALA A 64 -9.88 -12.80 14.33
CA ALA A 64 -9.21 -12.67 15.62
C ALA A 64 -8.28 -11.45 15.64
N LEU A 65 -7.54 -11.21 14.56
CA LEU A 65 -6.70 -10.02 14.39
C LEU A 65 -7.54 -8.73 14.38
N VAL A 66 -8.65 -8.69 13.64
CA VAL A 66 -9.56 -7.53 13.63
C VAL A 66 -10.11 -7.26 15.03
N ALA A 67 -10.56 -8.30 15.74
CA ALA A 67 -11.08 -8.15 17.10
C ALA A 67 -10.01 -7.64 18.07
N GLN A 68 -8.79 -8.19 18.00
CA GLN A 68 -7.68 -7.81 18.88
C GLN A 68 -7.23 -6.37 18.64
N LEU A 69 -7.07 -5.95 17.38
CA LEU A 69 -6.70 -4.57 17.04
C LEU A 69 -7.76 -3.55 17.50
N ARG A 70 -9.05 -3.90 17.42
CA ARG A 70 -10.13 -3.09 18.01
C ARG A 70 -10.03 -3.00 19.53
N ALA A 71 -9.76 -4.11 20.21
CA ALA A 71 -9.55 -4.12 21.65
C ALA A 71 -8.36 -3.23 22.05
N ILE A 72 -7.28 -3.23 21.25
CA ILE A 72 -6.13 -2.36 21.46
C ILE A 72 -6.50 -0.88 21.31
N ASP A 73 -7.23 -0.50 20.25
CA ASP A 73 -7.68 0.87 20.05
C ASP A 73 -8.62 1.34 21.19
N ILE A 74 -9.55 0.49 21.65
CA ILE A 74 -10.40 0.78 22.81
C ILE A 74 -9.55 1.02 24.06
N ALA A 75 -8.63 0.11 24.39
CA ALA A 75 -7.77 0.21 25.57
C ALA A 75 -6.84 1.45 25.52
N LEU A 76 -6.42 1.88 24.32
CA LEU A 76 -5.68 3.12 24.16
C LEU A 76 -6.54 4.36 24.41
N ARG A 77 -7.78 4.37 23.90
CA ARG A 77 -8.71 5.50 24.09
C ARG A 77 -9.08 5.71 25.54
N GLU A 78 -9.23 4.64 26.32
CA GLU A 78 -9.41 4.69 27.78
C GLU A 78 -8.25 5.37 28.51
N ARG A 79 -7.06 5.40 27.88
CA ARG A 79 -5.85 6.09 28.36
C ARG A 79 -5.60 7.42 27.67
N HIS A 80 -6.60 7.98 26.98
CA HIS A 80 -6.51 9.21 26.18
C HIS A 80 -5.44 9.15 25.08
N MET A 81 -5.12 7.95 24.60
CA MET A 81 -4.24 7.70 23.46
C MET A 81 -5.06 7.16 22.29
N SER A 82 -4.46 7.14 21.10
CA SER A 82 -5.06 6.50 19.92
C SER A 82 -4.07 5.56 19.24
N LEU A 83 -4.59 4.53 18.59
CA LEU A 83 -3.82 3.79 17.60
C LEU A 83 -3.67 4.68 16.37
N ALA A 84 -2.43 5.02 16.01
CA ALA A 84 -2.14 5.95 14.92
C ALA A 84 -1.79 5.22 13.62
N SER A 85 -1.03 4.13 13.71
CA SER A 85 -0.75 3.27 12.58
C SER A 85 -0.46 1.82 12.98
N LEU A 86 -0.53 0.94 11.98
CA LEU A 86 -0.11 -0.46 12.00
C LEU A 86 0.84 -0.70 10.82
N LEU A 87 2.07 -1.14 11.07
CA LEU A 87 2.96 -1.69 10.05
C LEU A 87 2.97 -3.21 10.17
N ILE A 88 2.54 -3.93 9.15
CA ILE A 88 2.58 -5.39 9.06
C ILE A 88 3.89 -5.81 8.41
N VAL A 89 4.69 -6.65 9.07
CA VAL A 89 5.95 -7.16 8.50
C VAL A 89 5.76 -8.63 8.10
N GLY A 90 5.68 -8.88 6.79
CA GLY A 90 5.49 -10.21 6.22
C GLY A 90 4.37 -10.30 5.18
N GLY A 91 4.47 -11.33 4.35
CA GLY A 91 3.44 -11.70 3.37
C GLY A 91 2.22 -12.40 3.98
N PRO A 92 1.22 -12.76 3.15
CA PRO A 92 -0.01 -13.43 3.59
C PRO A 92 0.19 -14.80 4.23
N ALA A 93 1.32 -15.47 3.95
CA ALA A 93 1.68 -16.73 4.59
C ALA A 93 2.03 -16.57 6.08
N LEU A 94 2.51 -15.38 6.48
CA LEU A 94 2.82 -15.06 7.87
C LEU A 94 1.63 -14.38 8.56
N ILE A 95 1.12 -13.31 7.93
CA ILE A 95 -0.01 -12.52 8.44
C ILE A 95 -1.03 -12.42 7.31
N PRO A 96 -2.22 -13.06 7.43
CA PRO A 96 -3.19 -13.08 6.34
C PRO A 96 -3.66 -11.66 5.98
N PHE A 97 -4.28 -11.52 4.81
CA PHE A 97 -5.12 -10.35 4.55
C PHE A 97 -6.49 -10.59 5.19
N GLY A 98 -7.14 -9.55 5.69
CA GLY A 98 -8.54 -9.72 6.10
C GLY A 98 -9.46 -9.86 4.89
N ARG A 99 -10.46 -10.74 4.99
CA ARG A 99 -11.51 -10.92 4.00
C ARG A 99 -12.69 -10.00 4.28
N LEU A 100 -12.99 -9.16 3.32
CA LEU A 100 -14.19 -8.34 3.28
C LEU A 100 -15.15 -8.96 2.25
N LEU A 101 -16.44 -8.96 2.57
CA LEU A 101 -17.46 -9.34 1.60
C LEU A 101 -17.35 -8.41 0.40
N SER A 102 -17.36 -8.96 -0.82
CA SER A 102 -17.39 -8.13 -2.02
C SER A 102 -18.66 -7.28 -1.97
N PRO A 103 -18.55 -5.94 -2.01
CA PRO A 103 -19.72 -5.07 -2.01
C PRO A 103 -20.42 -5.06 -3.39
N LEU A 104 -19.87 -5.79 -4.37
CA LEU A 104 -20.44 -6.01 -5.69
C LEU A 104 -20.85 -7.48 -5.84
N ALA A 105 -21.98 -7.71 -6.50
CA ALA A 105 -22.38 -9.04 -6.97
C ALA A 105 -21.64 -9.38 -8.27
N ASP A 106 -20.32 -9.27 -8.26
CA ASP A 106 -19.44 -9.66 -9.37
C ASP A 106 -18.95 -11.10 -9.20
N ARG A 107 -18.19 -11.59 -10.19
CA ARG A 107 -17.54 -12.90 -10.10
C ARG A 107 -16.26 -12.86 -9.26
N ASP A 108 -15.96 -11.72 -8.65
CA ASP A 108 -14.76 -11.56 -7.88
C ASP A 108 -15.01 -12.19 -6.51
N GLY A 109 -14.00 -12.89 -5.99
CA GLY A 109 -14.08 -13.49 -4.66
C GLY A 109 -14.17 -12.43 -3.55
N PRO A 110 -14.04 -12.84 -2.28
CA PRO A 110 -13.93 -11.88 -1.19
C PRO A 110 -12.76 -10.91 -1.43
N LEU A 111 -12.96 -9.64 -1.07
CA LEU A 111 -11.94 -8.60 -1.13
C LEU A 111 -10.89 -8.88 -0.04
N LEU A 112 -9.67 -9.21 -0.44
CA LEU A 112 -8.53 -9.36 0.46
C LEU A 112 -7.88 -8.00 0.69
N SER A 113 -7.92 -7.50 1.92
CA SER A 113 -7.40 -6.17 2.22
C SER A 113 -6.99 -5.99 3.68
N ASP A 114 -5.86 -5.29 3.88
CA ASP A 114 -5.41 -4.84 5.20
C ASP A 114 -6.24 -3.67 5.75
N CYS A 115 -7.07 -3.01 4.93
CA CYS A 115 -7.99 -1.98 5.43
C CYS A 115 -8.93 -2.53 6.51
N SER A 116 -9.28 -3.82 6.41
CA SER A 116 -10.06 -4.55 7.43
C SER A 116 -9.47 -4.41 8.84
N TYR A 117 -8.14 -4.40 8.96
CA TYR A 117 -7.41 -4.24 10.20
C TYR A 117 -7.43 -2.81 10.76
N ALA A 118 -8.06 -1.86 10.07
CA ALA A 118 -8.24 -0.48 10.54
C ALA A 118 -9.69 0.01 10.54
N LEU A 119 -10.68 -0.86 10.29
CA LEU A 119 -12.08 -0.43 10.32
C LEU A 119 -12.56 -0.29 11.78
N ALA A 120 -12.77 0.95 12.22
CA ALA A 120 -13.30 1.26 13.56
C ALA A 120 -14.67 0.60 13.83
N SER A 121 -15.49 0.43 12.80
CA SER A 121 -16.80 -0.20 12.93
C SER A 121 -17.16 -0.98 11.66
N PRO A 122 -17.92 -2.08 11.78
CA PRO A 122 -18.48 -2.75 10.61
C PRO A 122 -19.30 -1.78 9.76
N GLY A 123 -19.13 -1.79 8.45
CA GLY A 123 -19.95 -1.01 7.50
C GLY A 123 -19.49 0.41 7.20
N VAL A 124 -18.49 0.95 7.89
CA VAL A 124 -17.85 2.24 7.53
C VAL A 124 -16.57 1.94 6.75
N PRO A 125 -16.49 2.19 5.43
CA PRO A 125 -15.32 1.86 4.62
C PRO A 125 -14.23 2.93 4.75
N LEU A 126 -13.84 3.26 5.97
CA LEU A 126 -12.80 4.23 6.26
C LEU A 126 -11.89 3.72 7.38
N SER A 127 -10.59 3.77 7.12
CA SER A 127 -9.58 3.37 8.09
C SER A 127 -9.44 4.40 9.23
N ALA A 128 -9.62 3.94 10.46
CA ALA A 128 -9.50 4.72 11.68
C ALA A 128 -8.04 5.07 12.02
N TRP A 129 -7.11 4.21 11.61
CA TRP A 129 -5.65 4.42 11.69
C TRP A 129 -4.98 3.98 10.39
N ALA A 130 -3.74 4.41 10.18
CA ALA A 130 -3.00 4.08 8.97
C ALA A 130 -2.55 2.61 9.00
N VAL A 131 -2.58 1.93 7.86
CA VAL A 131 -2.05 0.56 7.75
C VAL A 131 -1.06 0.52 6.60
N GLY A 132 0.12 -0.03 6.85
CA GLY A 132 1.09 -0.36 5.82
C GLY A 132 1.55 -1.81 5.98
N ARG A 133 2.02 -2.43 4.90
CA ARG A 133 2.54 -3.82 4.91
C ARG A 133 3.89 -3.89 4.19
N MET A 134 4.93 -4.43 4.81
CA MET A 134 6.13 -4.90 4.10
C MET A 134 5.88 -6.33 3.61
N PRO A 135 5.52 -6.55 2.34
CA PRO A 135 5.20 -7.89 1.84
C PRO A 135 6.44 -8.76 1.74
N ASP A 136 6.22 -10.07 1.68
CA ASP A 136 7.23 -11.06 1.32
C ASP A 136 7.20 -11.38 -0.18
N ALA A 137 8.24 -12.05 -0.68
CA ALA A 137 8.31 -12.59 -2.01
C ALA A 137 7.57 -13.94 -2.11
N ASN A 138 7.21 -14.31 -3.33
CA ASN A 138 6.89 -15.69 -3.67
C ASN A 138 7.88 -16.18 -4.77
N PRO A 139 8.71 -17.21 -4.51
CA PRO A 139 8.86 -17.95 -3.25
C PRO A 139 9.40 -17.07 -2.10
N PRO A 140 9.18 -17.46 -0.82
CA PRO A 140 9.60 -16.69 0.35
C PRO A 140 11.07 -16.29 0.31
N TRP A 141 11.37 -15.03 0.64
CA TRP A 141 12.74 -14.52 0.62
C TRP A 141 13.00 -13.56 1.78
N PRO A 142 13.69 -13.99 2.86
CA PRO A 142 13.92 -13.14 4.03
C PRO A 142 14.76 -11.88 3.69
N GLY A 143 15.58 -11.97 2.64
CA GLY A 143 16.34 -10.83 2.13
C GLY A 143 15.46 -9.65 1.66
N LEU A 144 14.24 -9.91 1.17
CA LEU A 144 13.32 -8.84 0.80
C LEU A 144 12.79 -8.08 2.02
N LEU A 145 12.40 -8.80 3.07
CA LEU A 145 11.93 -8.18 4.32
C LEU A 145 13.05 -7.36 4.98
N LEU A 146 14.27 -7.92 5.03
CA LEU A 146 15.45 -7.20 5.54
C LEU A 146 15.72 -5.94 4.72
N ALA A 147 15.71 -6.02 3.38
CA ALA A 147 15.94 -4.87 2.52
C ALA A 147 14.90 -3.75 2.73
N GLN A 148 13.62 -4.10 2.90
CA GLN A 148 12.56 -3.12 3.18
C GLN A 148 12.72 -2.47 4.56
N LEU A 149 13.08 -3.23 5.59
CA LEU A 149 13.33 -2.71 6.93
C LEU A 149 14.55 -1.77 6.95
N GLU A 150 15.65 -2.18 6.31
CA GLU A 150 16.87 -1.37 6.17
C GLU A 150 16.61 -0.08 5.39
N ALA A 151 15.84 -0.15 4.31
CA ALA A 151 15.50 1.02 3.53
C ALA A 151 14.59 1.97 4.33
N ALA A 152 13.60 1.45 5.07
CA ALA A 152 12.73 2.27 5.92
C ALA A 152 13.56 2.93 7.03
N TYR A 153 14.46 2.19 7.67
CA TYR A 153 15.42 2.71 8.64
C TYR A 153 16.26 3.86 8.04
N ALA A 154 16.86 3.64 6.87
CA ALA A 154 17.68 4.66 6.22
C ALA A 154 16.90 5.94 5.87
N GLN A 155 15.61 5.84 5.56
CA GLN A 155 14.78 6.99 5.24
C GLN A 155 14.46 7.86 6.48
N HIS A 156 14.34 7.28 7.66
CA HIS A 156 14.25 8.05 8.92
C HIS A 156 15.53 8.84 9.23
N HIS A 157 16.65 8.51 8.56
CA HIS A 157 17.94 9.19 8.69
C HIS A 157 18.32 10.08 7.49
N ARG A 158 17.52 10.09 6.41
CA ARG A 158 17.80 10.86 5.20
C ARG A 158 16.92 12.12 5.11
N PRO A 159 17.37 13.17 4.40
CA PRO A 159 16.50 14.28 4.04
C PRO A 159 15.31 13.77 3.23
N ARG A 160 14.13 14.30 3.53
CA ARG A 160 12.89 13.91 2.86
C ARG A 160 12.98 14.19 1.35
N PRO A 161 12.46 13.29 0.51
CA PRO A 161 12.28 13.57 -0.92
C PRO A 161 11.50 14.87 -1.08
N ARG A 162 11.82 15.66 -2.12
CA ARG A 162 10.94 16.79 -2.48
C ARG A 162 9.91 16.28 -3.47
N ILE A 163 8.64 16.57 -3.21
CA ILE A 163 7.47 16.23 -4.05
C ILE A 163 7.55 16.87 -5.46
N GLY A 164 8.45 17.83 -5.68
CA GLY A 164 8.55 18.65 -6.90
C GLY A 164 8.88 17.94 -8.21
N ASP A 165 8.87 16.61 -8.25
CA ASP A 165 9.21 15.82 -9.42
C ASP A 165 8.31 14.56 -9.56
N ILE A 166 6.98 14.69 -9.44
CA ILE A 166 6.10 13.54 -9.74
C ILE A 166 6.14 13.22 -11.24
N VAL A 167 6.30 11.95 -11.60
CA VAL A 167 6.14 11.49 -12.99
C VAL A 167 5.02 10.47 -13.07
N GLY A 168 3.99 10.80 -13.83
CA GLY A 168 2.91 9.89 -14.18
C GLY A 168 3.24 9.07 -15.41
N PHE A 169 2.94 7.77 -15.39
CA PHE A 169 2.84 6.92 -16.58
C PHE A 169 1.38 6.62 -16.85
N SER A 170 0.92 6.80 -18.09
CA SER A 170 -0.47 6.57 -18.46
C SER A 170 -0.61 5.75 -19.74
N SER A 171 -1.64 4.90 -19.80
CA SER A 171 -2.17 4.40 -21.06
C SER A 171 -2.80 5.57 -21.83
N ALA A 172 -2.68 5.61 -23.16
CA ALA A 172 -3.16 6.75 -23.95
C ALA A 172 -4.66 7.02 -23.77
N GLN A 173 -5.45 5.98 -23.56
CA GLN A 173 -6.88 6.08 -23.25
C GLN A 173 -7.20 6.76 -21.91
N TRP A 174 -6.22 6.86 -21.00
CA TRP A 174 -6.38 7.42 -19.65
C TRP A 174 -5.51 8.67 -19.43
N GLN A 175 -4.95 9.25 -20.49
CA GLN A 175 -4.03 10.38 -20.37
C GLN A 175 -4.67 11.58 -19.66
N ASP A 176 -5.88 11.95 -20.07
CA ASP A 176 -6.59 13.12 -19.52
C ASP A 176 -6.95 12.94 -18.05
N VAL A 177 -7.43 11.75 -17.67
CA VAL A 177 -7.75 11.44 -16.25
C VAL A 177 -6.48 11.36 -15.40
N SER A 178 -5.38 10.86 -15.96
CA SER A 178 -4.08 10.85 -15.27
C SER A 178 -3.55 12.27 -15.05
N ALA A 179 -3.67 13.14 -16.06
CA ALA A 179 -3.29 14.54 -15.93
C ALA A 179 -4.15 15.27 -14.88
N ALA A 180 -5.45 14.99 -14.85
CA ALA A 180 -6.36 15.53 -13.84
C ALA A 180 -5.99 15.07 -12.42
N ALA A 181 -5.65 13.79 -12.24
CA ALA A 181 -5.25 13.24 -10.94
C ALA A 181 -3.95 13.87 -10.40
N LEU A 182 -3.03 14.25 -11.28
CA LEU A 182 -1.76 14.89 -10.89
C LEU A 182 -1.82 16.41 -10.81
N LYS A 183 -2.99 17.02 -11.03
CA LYS A 183 -3.16 18.49 -11.04
C LYS A 183 -2.70 19.16 -9.74
N ALA A 184 -2.82 18.47 -8.61
CA ALA A 184 -2.43 18.98 -7.29
C ALA A 184 -0.90 19.01 -7.07
N ALA A 185 -0.10 18.48 -7.99
CA ALA A 185 1.36 18.49 -7.93
C ALA A 185 1.94 19.38 -9.05
N PRO A 186 2.21 20.66 -8.77
CA PRO A 186 2.87 21.56 -9.73
C PRO A 186 4.20 20.96 -10.21
N GLY A 187 4.39 20.89 -11.53
CA GLY A 187 5.59 20.29 -12.14
C GLY A 187 5.46 18.79 -12.48
N ALA A 188 4.37 18.14 -12.06
CA ALA A 188 4.12 16.75 -12.44
C ALA A 188 3.99 16.59 -13.97
N ARG A 189 4.60 15.54 -14.52
CA ARG A 189 4.55 15.23 -15.96
C ARG A 189 3.88 13.89 -16.18
N VAL A 190 2.90 13.82 -17.09
CA VAL A 190 2.32 12.55 -17.54
C VAL A 190 2.98 12.12 -18.84
N LEU A 191 3.60 10.95 -18.82
CA LEU A 191 4.21 10.27 -19.94
C LEU A 191 3.32 9.10 -20.38
N LEU A 192 3.19 8.91 -21.69
CA LEU A 192 2.51 7.71 -22.19
C LEU A 192 3.42 6.49 -22.09
N ALA A 193 2.85 5.35 -21.70
CA ALA A 193 3.55 4.08 -21.67
C ALA A 193 3.28 3.23 -22.92
N PRO A 194 4.27 2.46 -23.41
CA PRO A 194 5.64 2.38 -22.88
C PRO A 194 6.44 3.67 -23.17
N PRO A 195 7.40 4.04 -22.29
CA PRO A 195 8.43 5.01 -22.64
C PRO A 195 9.25 4.51 -23.85
N ALA A 196 9.83 5.44 -24.61
CA ALA A 196 10.58 5.17 -25.85
C ALA A 196 11.70 4.10 -25.70
N ASP A 197 12.34 3.99 -24.53
CA ASP A 197 13.25 2.88 -24.19
C ASP A 197 13.50 2.73 -22.65
N ALA A 198 14.29 1.71 -22.27
CA ALA A 198 14.61 1.38 -20.89
C ALA A 198 15.62 2.32 -20.20
N ALA A 199 16.45 3.04 -20.97
CA ALA A 199 17.38 4.02 -20.41
C ALA A 199 16.62 5.28 -19.98
N MET A 200 15.63 5.69 -20.77
CA MET A 200 14.69 6.76 -20.41
C MET A 200 13.93 6.40 -19.13
N LEU A 201 13.47 5.15 -18.99
CA LEU A 201 12.81 4.69 -17.78
C LEU A 201 13.72 4.78 -16.54
N ALA A 202 14.97 4.31 -16.62
CA ALA A 202 15.91 4.40 -15.50
C ALA A 202 16.23 5.86 -15.10
N ALA A 203 16.26 6.78 -16.07
CA ALA A 203 16.45 8.20 -15.82
C ALA A 203 15.23 8.89 -15.21
N ILE A 204 14.02 8.43 -15.53
CA ILE A 204 12.75 8.97 -15.01
C ILE A 204 12.51 8.58 -13.55
N LEU A 205 12.87 7.36 -13.17
CA LEU A 205 12.47 6.78 -11.90
C LEU A 205 13.39 7.17 -10.71
N ASN A 206 14.37 8.04 -10.91
CA ASN A 206 15.36 8.44 -9.90
C ASN A 206 15.33 9.96 -9.66
N PRO A 207 15.15 10.50 -8.44
CA PRO A 207 14.43 10.01 -7.27
C PRO A 207 13.04 10.68 -7.23
N ARG A 208 12.09 10.11 -7.97
CA ARG A 208 10.79 10.74 -8.25
C ARG A 208 9.65 9.90 -7.67
N LEU A 209 8.57 10.55 -7.22
CA LEU A 209 7.31 9.86 -6.95
C LEU A 209 6.70 9.47 -8.29
N VAL A 210 6.35 8.20 -8.45
CA VAL A 210 5.86 7.68 -9.74
C VAL A 210 4.39 7.35 -9.62
N VAL A 211 3.58 7.76 -10.60
CA VAL A 211 2.15 7.47 -10.62
C VAL A 211 1.78 6.66 -11.86
N CYS A 212 1.37 5.41 -11.74
CA CYS A 212 1.11 4.52 -12.88
C CYS A 212 -0.39 4.28 -13.11
N ASN A 213 -0.95 4.88 -14.16
CA ASN A 213 -2.26 4.57 -14.71
C ASN A 213 -2.15 3.64 -15.93
N LEU A 214 -1.91 2.36 -15.67
CA LEU A 214 -1.54 1.33 -16.65
C LEU A 214 -2.38 0.06 -16.46
N HIS A 215 -2.42 -0.77 -17.50
CA HIS A 215 -3.06 -2.09 -17.42
C HIS A 215 -2.18 -3.07 -16.65
N GLY A 216 -2.79 -3.99 -15.90
CA GLY A 216 -2.12 -5.18 -15.38
C GLY A 216 -2.18 -6.35 -16.37
N VAL A 217 -1.18 -7.23 -16.34
CA VAL A 217 -1.18 -8.52 -17.05
C VAL A 217 -1.67 -9.62 -16.10
N ARG A 218 -2.57 -10.50 -16.57
CA ARG A 218 -3.24 -11.49 -15.71
C ARG A 218 -2.30 -12.59 -15.19
N GLU A 219 -1.41 -13.10 -16.03
CA GLU A 219 -0.50 -14.21 -15.69
C GLU A 219 0.93 -13.77 -15.36
N ALA A 220 1.18 -12.47 -15.19
CA ALA A 220 2.53 -11.97 -14.97
C ALA A 220 2.56 -10.75 -14.04
N ALA A 221 3.64 -10.63 -13.26
CA ALA A 221 4.00 -9.42 -12.51
C ALA A 221 4.47 -8.31 -13.46
N ALA A 222 3.58 -7.88 -14.34
CA ALA A 222 3.87 -6.95 -15.41
C ALA A 222 2.68 -6.00 -15.63
N TRP A 223 3.01 -4.77 -16.01
CA TRP A 223 2.06 -3.76 -16.44
C TRP A 223 2.30 -3.43 -17.91
N TYR A 224 1.34 -2.78 -18.56
CA TYR A 224 1.54 -2.22 -19.90
C TYR A 224 0.66 -1.00 -20.15
N GLY A 225 1.18 -0.07 -20.95
CA GLY A 225 0.38 1.01 -21.53
C GLY A 225 -0.02 0.68 -22.96
N GLN A 226 -1.07 1.34 -23.45
CA GLN A 226 -1.50 1.27 -24.84
C GLN A 226 -1.33 2.65 -25.49
N LEU A 227 -0.63 2.71 -26.61
CA LEU A 227 -0.50 3.93 -27.41
C LEU A 227 -1.67 4.05 -28.41
N PRO A 228 -2.01 5.26 -28.89
CA PRO A 228 -3.07 5.43 -29.87
C PRO A 228 -2.82 4.58 -31.12
N GLY A 229 -3.82 3.79 -31.54
CA GLY A 229 -3.75 2.97 -32.75
C GLY A 229 -2.73 1.81 -32.72
N ARG A 230 -2.15 1.45 -31.56
CA ARG A 230 -1.20 0.34 -31.44
C ARG A 230 -1.69 -0.72 -30.45
N TRP A 231 -1.86 -1.95 -30.93
CA TRP A 231 -2.20 -3.14 -30.12
C TRP A 231 -0.98 -3.86 -29.53
N ARG A 232 0.24 -3.35 -29.75
CA ARG A 232 1.46 -3.97 -29.21
C ARG A 232 1.47 -3.78 -27.70
N VAL A 233 1.24 -4.88 -26.97
CA VAL A 233 1.54 -5.02 -25.55
C VAL A 233 3.05 -4.88 -25.39
N CYS A 234 3.48 -3.73 -24.91
CA CYS A 234 4.87 -3.50 -24.54
C CYS A 234 4.89 -3.33 -23.03
N GLY A 235 5.78 -4.07 -22.37
CA GLY A 235 5.92 -3.97 -20.92
C GLY A 235 6.01 -2.50 -20.52
N GLY A 236 5.08 -2.09 -19.66
CA GLY A 236 5.34 -1.02 -18.70
C GLY A 236 6.60 -1.37 -17.91
N PRO A 237 7.17 -0.41 -17.16
CA PRO A 237 8.40 -0.64 -16.40
C PRO A 237 8.36 -2.03 -15.76
N PRO A 238 9.13 -3.02 -16.27
CA PRO A 238 9.12 -4.29 -15.61
C PRO A 238 9.79 -4.00 -14.27
N PRO A 239 9.20 -4.46 -13.15
CA PRO A 239 9.90 -4.47 -11.87
C PRO A 239 11.38 -4.94 -12.11
N ARG A 240 11.54 -5.95 -12.97
CA ARG A 240 12.80 -6.62 -13.33
C ARG A 240 13.90 -5.76 -13.96
N ARG A 241 13.64 -4.54 -14.43
CA ARG A 241 14.69 -3.61 -14.93
C ARG A 241 14.98 -2.46 -13.97
N CYS A 242 14.29 -2.39 -12.83
CA CYS A 242 14.54 -1.44 -11.75
C CYS A 242 15.64 -1.91 -10.78
N ARG A 243 16.64 -2.65 -11.27
CA ARG A 243 17.77 -3.15 -10.47
C ARG A 243 18.63 -2.03 -9.84
N CYS A 244 18.43 -0.79 -10.28
CA CYS A 244 19.21 0.40 -9.92
C CYS A 244 18.31 1.60 -9.55
N VAL A 245 17.01 1.38 -9.36
CA VAL A 245 16.05 2.47 -9.31
C VAL A 245 15.48 2.60 -7.90
N THR A 246 15.89 3.66 -7.23
CA THR A 246 15.32 4.13 -5.96
C THR A 246 14.09 4.99 -6.27
N THR A 247 12.87 4.47 -6.11
CA THR A 247 11.65 5.30 -6.17
C THR A 247 11.21 5.66 -4.76
N ASN A 248 11.01 6.95 -4.46
CA ASN A 248 10.44 7.42 -3.19
C ASN A 248 8.91 7.26 -3.13
N GLY A 249 8.45 6.13 -3.64
CA GLY A 249 7.07 5.72 -3.71
C GLY A 249 6.52 5.56 -5.13
N LEU A 250 5.62 4.60 -5.28
CA LEU A 250 4.86 4.33 -6.51
C LEU A 250 3.38 4.30 -6.15
N VAL A 251 2.57 5.13 -6.81
CA VAL A 251 1.12 5.11 -6.68
C VAL A 251 0.54 4.56 -7.97
N GLN A 252 -0.17 3.44 -7.92
CA GLN A 252 -0.80 2.86 -9.10
C GLN A 252 -2.31 3.14 -9.12
N PRO A 253 -2.80 4.25 -9.69
CA PRO A 253 -4.22 4.37 -10.06
C PRO A 253 -4.49 3.46 -11.24
N GLY A 254 -4.98 2.24 -11.06
CA GLY A 254 -5.23 1.40 -12.24
C GLY A 254 -6.07 0.17 -11.99
N LEU A 255 -7.03 -0.04 -12.88
CA LEU A 255 -7.92 -1.18 -12.93
C LEU A 255 -7.15 -2.51 -13.05
N LEU A 256 -7.06 -3.25 -11.95
CA LEU A 256 -6.59 -4.64 -11.95
C LEU A 256 -7.75 -5.55 -12.30
N ARG A 257 -7.88 -5.94 -13.57
CA ARG A 257 -8.86 -6.94 -14.01
C ARG A 257 -8.42 -8.33 -13.53
N TRP A 258 -8.90 -8.76 -12.36
CA TRP A 258 -8.54 -10.06 -11.79
C TRP A 258 -9.77 -10.95 -11.55
N THR A 259 -9.93 -11.97 -12.38
CA THR A 259 -10.60 -13.23 -12.03
C THR A 259 -9.56 -14.34 -11.96
N HIS A 260 -9.34 -14.90 -10.77
CA HIS A 260 -8.52 -16.08 -10.46
C HIS A 260 -7.00 -16.01 -10.69
N CYS A 261 -6.25 -15.90 -9.62
CA CYS A 261 -4.87 -16.34 -9.47
C CYS A 261 -4.79 -16.78 -7.99
N PRO A 262 -4.13 -17.91 -7.72
CA PRO A 262 -4.18 -18.54 -6.41
C PRO A 262 -3.66 -17.58 -5.33
N PRO A 263 -4.17 -17.66 -4.09
CA PRO A 263 -3.80 -16.77 -2.97
C PRO A 263 -2.31 -16.76 -2.59
N ALA A 264 -1.46 -17.49 -3.31
CA ALA A 264 -0.02 -17.59 -3.12
C ALA A 264 0.78 -16.44 -3.78
N ASP A 265 0.22 -15.70 -4.75
CA ASP A 265 0.95 -14.71 -5.57
C ASP A 265 0.71 -13.24 -5.19
N ASN A 266 0.18 -12.97 -3.99
CA ASN A 266 0.14 -11.60 -3.43
C ASN A 266 1.49 -11.17 -2.82
N GLY A 267 2.55 -11.96 -3.02
CA GLY A 267 3.91 -11.46 -2.91
C GLY A 267 4.17 -10.47 -4.05
N VAL A 268 5.10 -9.53 -3.85
CA VAL A 268 5.65 -8.75 -4.96
C VAL A 268 6.08 -9.76 -6.02
N GLY A 269 5.31 -9.86 -7.11
CA GLY A 269 5.39 -11.00 -8.01
C GLY A 269 6.80 -11.19 -8.52
N ALA A 270 7.41 -12.30 -8.09
CA ALA A 270 8.69 -12.87 -8.51
C ALA A 270 9.63 -11.94 -9.31
N ALA A 271 10.39 -11.12 -8.59
CA ALA A 271 11.82 -10.91 -8.84
C ALA A 271 12.43 -10.12 -7.68
N GLY A 272 13.60 -10.57 -7.21
CA GLY A 272 14.31 -9.98 -6.08
C GLY A 272 14.74 -8.54 -6.36
N GLU A 273 13.87 -7.60 -6.00
CA GLU A 273 14.02 -6.18 -6.31
C GLU A 273 14.03 -5.38 -5.02
N ARG A 274 15.02 -4.48 -4.90
CA ARG A 274 15.07 -3.47 -3.85
C ARG A 274 13.92 -2.48 -4.11
N CYS A 275 12.79 -2.69 -3.45
CA CYS A 275 11.68 -1.75 -3.47
C CYS A 275 11.86 -0.74 -2.32
N ASP A 276 12.02 0.54 -2.64
CA ASP A 276 12.03 1.62 -1.64
C ASP A 276 10.58 1.96 -1.19
N ASN A 277 10.11 1.15 -0.24
CA ASN A 277 9.25 1.41 0.93
C ASN A 277 7.84 2.01 0.87
N VAL A 278 7.32 2.62 -0.22
CA VAL A 278 5.92 3.10 -0.18
C VAL A 278 5.20 2.87 -1.50
N TYR A 279 4.40 1.82 -1.60
CA TYR A 279 3.64 1.53 -2.82
C TYR A 279 2.15 1.56 -2.51
N LEU A 280 1.37 2.25 -3.34
CA LEU A 280 -0.08 2.26 -3.24
C LEU A 280 -0.65 1.45 -4.41
N GLN A 281 -1.31 0.33 -4.11
CA GLN A 281 -1.89 -0.55 -5.14
C GLN A 281 -3.36 -0.88 -4.83
N PRO A 282 -4.28 -0.81 -5.81
CA PRO A 282 -5.63 -1.33 -5.66
C PRO A 282 -5.61 -2.86 -5.62
N GLY A 283 -6.28 -3.43 -4.64
CA GLY A 283 -6.38 -4.87 -4.41
C GLY A 283 -7.39 -5.60 -5.30
N VAL A 284 -8.28 -4.90 -6.05
CA VAL A 284 -9.31 -5.53 -6.92
C VAL A 284 -9.79 -4.62 -8.08
N ASP A 285 -10.40 -5.26 -9.08
CA ASP A 285 -11.11 -4.76 -10.28
C ASP A 285 -12.30 -3.83 -9.97
N LEU A 286 -12.41 -2.74 -10.73
CA LEU A 286 -13.50 -1.74 -10.73
C LEU A 286 -14.03 -1.58 -12.16
N ARG A 287 -14.80 -2.55 -12.65
CA ARG A 287 -15.34 -2.49 -14.01
C ARG A 287 -16.19 -1.23 -14.22
N ARG A 288 -15.75 -0.33 -15.10
CA ARG A 288 -16.63 0.59 -15.84
C ARG A 288 -16.20 0.68 -17.29
N ASP A 289 -17.18 0.56 -18.18
CA ASP A 289 -16.99 0.43 -19.62
C ASP A 289 -16.74 1.78 -20.34
N ARG A 290 -16.72 2.92 -19.62
CA ARG A 290 -16.34 4.25 -20.16
C ARG A 290 -15.83 5.19 -19.07
N ALA A 291 -14.88 6.06 -19.42
CA ALA A 291 -14.51 7.27 -18.67
C ALA A 291 -15.75 8.19 -18.50
N PRO A 292 -15.86 8.98 -17.41
CA PRO A 292 -14.79 9.85 -16.87
C PRO A 292 -14.15 9.30 -15.60
N SER A 293 -13.12 10.01 -15.10
CA SER A 293 -12.33 9.74 -13.89
C SER A 293 -13.02 8.77 -12.92
N GLY A 294 -12.50 7.55 -12.86
CA GLY A 294 -13.04 6.53 -11.97
C GLY A 294 -12.80 6.91 -10.51
N GLU A 295 -13.50 6.21 -9.63
CA GLU A 295 -13.35 6.30 -8.17
C GLU A 295 -11.88 6.19 -7.73
N SER A 296 -11.10 5.33 -8.40
CA SER A 296 -9.65 5.21 -8.20
C SER A 296 -8.85 6.47 -8.55
N ASP A 297 -9.23 7.17 -9.62
CA ASP A 297 -8.55 8.41 -10.03
C ASP A 297 -8.81 9.51 -9.00
N LEU A 298 -10.04 9.58 -8.44
CA LEU A 298 -10.37 10.50 -7.35
C LEU A 298 -9.58 10.19 -6.07
N LEU A 299 -9.42 8.92 -5.73
CA LEU A 299 -8.61 8.51 -4.59
C LEU A 299 -7.14 8.89 -4.81
N VAL A 300 -6.57 8.62 -5.98
CA VAL A 300 -5.18 8.99 -6.26
C VAL A 300 -4.98 10.50 -6.34
N ALA A 301 -5.92 11.25 -6.90
CA ALA A 301 -5.88 12.71 -6.86
C ALA A 301 -5.85 13.22 -5.41
N GLY A 302 -6.72 12.67 -4.56
CA GLY A 302 -6.76 12.97 -3.13
C GLY A 302 -5.45 12.60 -2.43
N PHE A 303 -4.83 11.47 -2.81
CA PHE A 303 -3.56 11.02 -2.24
C PHE A 303 -2.41 11.94 -2.62
N VAL A 304 -2.26 12.27 -3.90
CA VAL A 304 -1.23 13.21 -4.39
C VAL A 304 -1.40 14.59 -3.76
N ALA A 305 -2.64 15.09 -3.67
CA ALA A 305 -2.93 16.35 -3.00
C ALA A 305 -2.62 16.30 -1.49
N ALA A 306 -2.88 15.16 -0.84
CA ALA A 306 -2.56 14.98 0.56
C ALA A 306 -1.05 14.95 0.78
N LEU A 307 -0.28 14.21 -0.03
CA LEU A 307 1.18 14.16 0.05
C LEU A 307 1.82 15.55 -0.04
N ALA A 308 1.26 16.46 -0.86
CA ALA A 308 1.75 17.84 -0.97
C ALA A 308 1.69 18.64 0.34
N GLN A 309 0.99 18.15 1.37
CA GLN A 309 0.91 18.80 2.68
C GLN A 309 2.20 18.54 3.50
N PRO A 310 2.85 19.59 4.01
CA PRO A 310 4.03 19.41 4.87
C PRO A 310 3.71 18.58 6.10
N GLY A 311 4.59 17.63 6.45
CA GLY A 311 4.45 16.87 7.69
C GLY A 311 3.58 15.62 7.58
N ILE A 312 2.94 15.36 6.43
CA ILE A 312 2.03 14.23 6.30
C ILE A 312 2.79 12.93 6.09
N SER A 313 2.40 11.88 6.80
CA SER A 313 2.91 10.54 6.52
C SER A 313 2.16 9.90 5.35
N ALA A 314 2.78 8.98 4.63
CA ALA A 314 2.15 8.21 3.55
C ALA A 314 0.83 7.55 4.00
N GLY A 315 0.81 6.98 5.21
CA GLY A 315 -0.39 6.40 5.79
C GLY A 315 -1.53 7.39 6.02
N ASN A 316 -1.21 8.58 6.54
CA ASN A 316 -2.20 9.64 6.76
C ASN A 316 -2.64 10.31 5.45
N ALA A 317 -1.78 10.36 4.44
CA ALA A 317 -2.14 10.79 3.10
C ALA A 317 -3.18 9.85 2.48
N LEU A 318 -3.02 8.53 2.62
CA LEU A 318 -3.99 7.54 2.12
C LEU A 318 -5.34 7.67 2.82
N ARG A 319 -5.33 7.81 4.15
CA ARG A 319 -6.57 8.04 4.92
C ARG A 319 -7.27 9.34 4.53
N SER A 320 -6.50 10.40 4.31
CA SER A 320 -7.03 11.68 3.85
C SER A 320 -7.65 11.57 2.47
N ALA A 321 -7.04 10.78 1.57
CA ALA A 321 -7.56 10.48 0.24
C ALA A 321 -8.87 9.68 0.30
N GLN A 322 -8.93 8.62 1.11
CA GLN A 322 -10.15 7.83 1.32
C GLN A 322 -11.27 8.71 1.88
N ALA A 323 -10.98 9.54 2.88
CA ALA A 323 -11.96 10.46 3.45
C ALA A 323 -12.41 11.53 2.44
N HIS A 324 -11.50 12.02 1.60
CA HIS A 324 -11.82 12.96 0.53
C HIS A 324 -12.76 12.33 -0.51
N MET A 325 -12.45 11.13 -0.99
CA MET A 325 -13.29 10.38 -1.93
C MET A 325 -14.68 10.14 -1.32
N LEU A 326 -14.75 9.66 -0.07
CA LEU A 326 -16.01 9.42 0.63
C LEU A 326 -16.87 10.70 0.71
N ARG A 327 -16.29 11.83 1.14
CA ARG A 327 -17.00 13.11 1.20
C ARG A 327 -17.48 13.56 -0.18
N ASN A 328 -16.66 13.41 -1.20
CA ASN A 328 -17.00 13.79 -2.57
C ASN A 328 -18.22 12.98 -3.05
N VAL A 329 -18.17 11.65 -2.94
CA VAL A 329 -19.26 10.76 -3.32
C VAL A 329 -20.54 11.04 -2.53
N LEU A 330 -20.44 11.19 -1.20
CA LEU A 330 -21.62 11.48 -0.38
C LEU A 330 -22.22 12.86 -0.69
N SER A 331 -21.40 13.88 -0.96
CA SER A 331 -21.89 15.22 -1.31
C SER A 331 -22.58 15.27 -2.68
N THR A 332 -22.18 14.41 -3.60
CA THR A 332 -22.71 14.39 -4.98
C THR A 332 -23.88 13.44 -5.15
N ARG A 333 -23.88 12.29 -4.46
CA ARG A 333 -24.86 11.21 -4.65
C ARG A 333 -25.64 10.83 -3.39
N GLY A 334 -25.25 11.31 -2.21
CA GLY A 334 -25.89 11.01 -0.92
C GLY A 334 -25.69 9.58 -0.39
N ARG A 335 -25.04 8.69 -1.15
CA ARG A 335 -24.77 7.29 -0.78
C ARG A 335 -23.56 6.74 -1.52
N LEU A 336 -22.91 5.74 -0.93
CA LEU A 336 -21.92 4.89 -1.61
C LEU A 336 -22.63 3.78 -2.40
N ASP A 337 -22.10 3.46 -3.57
CA ASP A 337 -22.37 2.20 -4.27
C ASP A 337 -21.29 1.14 -3.97
N GLY A 338 -21.47 -0.05 -4.53
CA GLY A 338 -20.55 -1.16 -4.31
C GLY A 338 -19.17 -0.93 -4.91
N ALA A 339 -19.04 -0.25 -6.05
CA ALA A 339 -17.76 0.03 -6.69
C ALA A 339 -16.97 1.07 -5.88
N GLU A 340 -17.63 2.10 -5.39
CA GLU A 340 -17.05 3.11 -4.51
C GLU A 340 -16.57 2.49 -3.19
N THR A 341 -17.39 1.63 -2.59
CA THR A 341 -17.04 0.88 -1.37
C THR A 341 -15.82 -0.03 -1.61
N LYS A 342 -15.80 -0.75 -2.74
CA LYS A 342 -14.68 -1.62 -3.13
C LYS A 342 -13.40 -0.83 -3.32
N THR A 343 -13.48 0.35 -3.95
CA THR A 343 -12.34 1.25 -4.15
C THR A 343 -11.74 1.70 -2.82
N LEU A 344 -12.57 2.18 -1.90
CA LEU A 344 -12.11 2.67 -0.59
C LEU A 344 -11.38 1.58 0.20
N LEU A 345 -11.81 0.32 0.04
CA LEU A 345 -11.31 -0.82 0.78
C LEU A 345 -10.20 -1.59 0.06
N SER A 346 -9.94 -1.34 -1.22
CA SER A 346 -8.98 -2.13 -1.99
C SER A 346 -7.57 -1.53 -2.01
N PHE A 347 -7.42 -0.22 -1.81
CA PHE A 347 -6.12 0.44 -1.88
C PHE A 347 -5.25 0.09 -0.66
N LEU A 348 -4.16 -0.63 -0.90
CA LEU A 348 -3.19 -1.06 0.11
C LEU A 348 -1.94 -0.21 0.04
N LEU A 349 -1.43 0.18 1.21
CA LEU A 349 -0.12 0.79 1.36
C LEU A 349 0.92 -0.30 1.65
N TYR A 350 1.87 -0.49 0.77
CA TYR A 350 3.02 -1.35 1.02
C TYR A 350 4.20 -0.53 1.52
N GLY A 351 4.75 -0.96 2.65
CA GLY A 351 5.86 -0.42 3.41
C GLY A 351 5.45 0.51 4.55
N ASP A 352 6.33 1.41 5.00
CA ASP A 352 6.19 2.08 6.29
C ASP A 352 5.15 3.24 6.24
N PRO A 353 4.00 3.12 6.94
CA PRO A 353 2.93 4.12 6.92
C PRO A 353 3.27 5.43 7.65
N THR A 354 4.36 5.46 8.42
CA THR A 354 4.80 6.61 9.22
C THR A 354 5.83 7.47 8.51
N LEU A 355 6.33 7.04 7.34
CA LEU A 355 7.26 7.83 6.56
C LEU A 355 6.57 9.07 6.01
N GLU A 356 7.21 10.21 6.20
CA GLU A 356 6.85 11.46 5.53
C GLU A 356 7.46 11.48 4.13
N VAL A 357 6.66 11.88 3.14
CA VAL A 357 7.01 11.83 1.71
C VAL A 357 7.31 13.21 1.17
#